data_AF-A0A553HNL7-F1
#
_entry.id   AF-A0A553HNL7-F1
#
_cell.length_a   1.000
_cell.length_b   1.000
_cell.length_c   1.000
_cell.angle_alpha   90.00
_cell.angle_beta   90.00
_cell.angle_gamma   90.00
#
_symmetry.space_group_name_H-M   'P 1'
#
loop_
_entity.id
_entity.type
_entity.pdbx_description
1 polymer ?
#
loop_
_entity_poly.entity_id
_entity_poly.type
_entity_poly.pdbx_seq_one_letter_code
_entity_poly.pdbx_strand_id
1 'polypeptide(L)'
;MFSLLNDLGFGQSPVTLHLSTLSAYSVSILLSLLILTVLNGISGSWLPTVKKTIRSLRRGSSKLHPDRPQLAPISPVIPFEKKPQAKDQGTIQNPEDLAELSVWHRVDAELEIFKSTHHQFWWNTHSGKALAILLHAAEYPEHLQHRDLKFFATSVAPYLGVSRETTEGNTLQWPSFMTDDGTPLELSWDWGTKDGPPTIRYSIEPIGLQAGSSIDPGNLIAGPAFQEELDRSLVDMRLEWFQHFKEFFHVRNDKAGFVQDVADHNTSIFYAFDLSPTEVTAKVYFFPKMRAQAKGQSNLEVLSRAIRAAPYTTKDNLQAWDTFCDFSSDLSSSAIEYEMLAIDLIDPFESRLKIYFRSRETTFNSVVNIMTVGGRITNPKLYQGLEDLRLLWNALFDIDANTSSQESLPAVGHRTAGILYNVEFRLGETYPVAKIYLPVRHYASSDAAIIRGLNLYFQHHQRGKYMPNYVKAMRKLLNPWKQLRAFIPTSAVQSGQMEHLE
;
A
#
# COMPACT_ATOMS: atom_id res chain seq x y z
N MET A 1 -21.67 -47.31 -7.94
CA MET A 1 -21.40 -46.19 -7.00
C MET A 1 -22.23 -46.31 -5.73
N PHE A 2 -23.57 -46.41 -5.81
CA PHE A 2 -24.43 -46.58 -4.63
C PHE A 2 -24.22 -47.88 -3.84
N SER A 3 -23.79 -48.99 -4.47
CA SER A 3 -23.52 -50.23 -3.73
C SER A 3 -22.20 -50.20 -2.94
N LEU A 4 -21.24 -49.35 -3.32
CA LEU A 4 -19.92 -49.24 -2.65
C LEU A 4 -19.99 -48.42 -1.35
N LEU A 5 -20.99 -47.54 -1.24
CA LEU A 5 -21.20 -46.66 -0.08
C LEU A 5 -21.92 -47.40 1.08
N ASN A 6 -22.75 -48.39 0.76
CA ASN A 6 -23.40 -49.24 1.76
C ASN A 6 -22.40 -50.19 2.47
N ASP A 7 -21.42 -50.74 1.75
CA ASP A 7 -20.40 -51.65 2.32
C ASP A 7 -19.38 -50.95 3.24
N LEU A 8 -19.35 -49.61 3.23
CA LEU A 8 -18.55 -48.79 4.14
C LEU A 8 -19.31 -48.38 5.42
N GLY A 9 -20.53 -48.88 5.63
CA GLY A 9 -21.31 -48.70 6.86
C GLY A 9 -22.13 -47.41 6.92
N PHE A 10 -22.33 -46.74 5.80
CA PHE A 10 -23.20 -45.56 5.72
C PHE A 10 -24.61 -45.97 5.29
N GLY A 11 -25.33 -46.66 6.19
CA GLY A 11 -26.73 -47.00 6.02
C GLY A 11 -27.67 -45.94 6.59
N GLN A 12 -28.52 -45.39 5.72
CA GLN A 12 -29.81 -44.71 5.90
C GLN A 12 -30.17 -44.02 7.24
N SER A 13 -30.11 -42.68 7.26
CA SER A 13 -31.19 -41.76 7.72
C SER A 13 -30.72 -40.29 7.49
N PRO A 14 -31.60 -39.30 7.26
CA PRO A 14 -31.20 -37.98 6.80
C PRO A 14 -30.71 -37.14 7.98
N VAL A 15 -29.39 -37.06 8.15
CA VAL A 15 -28.76 -36.06 9.02
C VAL A 15 -27.75 -35.29 8.18
N THR A 16 -28.04 -34.01 7.98
CA THR A 16 -27.19 -33.01 7.34
C THR A 16 -25.82 -33.01 8.03
N LEU A 17 -24.78 -33.44 7.31
CA LEU A 17 -23.40 -33.46 7.81
C LEU A 17 -22.75 -32.09 7.56
N HIS A 18 -22.57 -31.31 8.63
CA HIS A 18 -21.67 -30.16 8.66
C HIS A 18 -20.22 -30.63 8.48
N LEU A 19 -19.63 -30.31 7.33
CA LEU A 19 -18.20 -30.45 7.05
C LEU A 19 -17.45 -29.21 7.59
N SER A 20 -17.26 -29.12 8.91
CA SER A 20 -16.49 -28.02 9.54
C SER A 20 -15.17 -28.44 10.18
N THR A 21 -14.71 -29.69 10.03
CA THR A 21 -13.47 -30.15 10.71
C THR A 21 -12.55 -31.05 9.88
N LEU A 22 -12.52 -30.91 8.55
CA LEU A 22 -11.48 -31.52 7.72
C LEU A 22 -10.85 -30.45 6.81
N SER A 23 -9.53 -30.28 6.92
CA SER A 23 -8.80 -29.35 6.07
C SER A 23 -8.92 -29.76 4.59
N ALA A 24 -8.94 -28.77 3.69
CA ALA A 24 -9.04 -28.99 2.24
C ALA A 24 -7.99 -29.98 1.69
N TYR A 25 -6.82 -30.05 2.33
CA TYR A 25 -5.76 -31.02 2.06
C TYR A 25 -6.19 -32.48 2.25
N SER A 26 -6.97 -32.77 3.30
CA SER A 26 -7.43 -34.13 3.61
C SER A 26 -8.50 -34.60 2.62
N VAL A 27 -9.35 -33.68 2.16
CA VAL A 27 -10.37 -33.94 1.14
C VAL A 27 -9.73 -34.14 -0.24
N SER A 28 -8.69 -33.35 -0.56
CA SER A 28 -7.95 -33.46 -1.81
C SER A 28 -7.20 -34.81 -1.93
N ILE A 29 -6.54 -35.27 -0.86
CA ILE A 29 -5.85 -36.58 -0.85
C ILE A 29 -6.85 -37.74 -1.03
N LEU A 30 -8.02 -37.66 -0.39
CA LEU A 30 -9.09 -38.66 -0.55
C LEU A 30 -9.67 -38.67 -1.96
N LEU A 31 -9.87 -37.49 -2.58
CA LEU A 31 -10.33 -37.38 -3.96
C LEU A 31 -9.30 -37.91 -4.95
N SER A 32 -8.01 -37.58 -4.77
CA SER A 32 -6.91 -38.04 -5.62
C SER A 32 -6.73 -39.56 -5.55
N LEU A 33 -6.84 -40.15 -4.36
CA LEU A 33 -6.81 -41.61 -4.18
C LEU A 33 -8.03 -42.29 -4.84
N LEU A 34 -9.21 -41.68 -4.79
CA LEU A 34 -10.41 -42.19 -5.43
C LEU A 34 -10.29 -42.15 -6.97
N ILE A 35 -9.79 -41.04 -7.51
CA ILE A 35 -9.57 -40.84 -8.95
C ILE A 35 -8.50 -41.81 -9.49
N LEU A 36 -7.40 -42.01 -8.76
CA LEU A 36 -6.36 -43.00 -9.11
C LEU A 36 -6.88 -44.44 -9.12
N THR A 37 -7.88 -44.76 -8.30
CA THR A 37 -8.48 -46.10 -8.25
C THR A 37 -9.44 -46.33 -9.43
N VAL A 38 -10.15 -45.29 -9.87
CA VAL A 38 -11.08 -45.35 -11.01
C VAL A 38 -10.34 -45.37 -12.35
N LEU A 39 -9.23 -44.63 -12.47
CA LEU A 39 -8.47 -44.52 -13.73
C LEU A 39 -7.59 -45.74 -14.05
N ASN A 40 -7.14 -46.50 -13.05
CA ASN A 40 -6.20 -47.60 -13.26
C ASN A 40 -6.82 -49.00 -13.32
N GLY A 41 -8.15 -49.13 -13.21
CA GLY A 41 -8.83 -50.42 -13.39
C GLY A 41 -8.37 -51.54 -12.44
N ILE A 42 -7.83 -51.20 -11.25
CA ILE A 42 -7.29 -52.18 -10.31
C ILE A 42 -8.42 -52.71 -9.44
N SER A 43 -8.87 -53.94 -9.71
CA SER A 43 -9.76 -54.67 -8.82
C SER A 43 -8.98 -55.27 -7.64
N GLY A 44 -9.35 -54.84 -6.43
CA GLY A 44 -9.24 -55.62 -5.19
C GLY A 44 -7.84 -55.99 -4.66
N SER A 45 -7.18 -55.09 -3.92
CA SER A 45 -6.24 -55.50 -2.85
C SER A 45 -5.89 -54.46 -1.78
N TRP A 46 -6.35 -53.20 -1.86
CA TRP A 46 -5.87 -52.12 -0.96
C TRP A 46 -6.82 -51.70 0.19
N LEU A 47 -7.99 -52.33 0.32
CA LEU A 47 -9.01 -51.96 1.31
C LEU A 47 -8.58 -52.09 2.79
N PRO A 48 -7.73 -53.06 3.20
CA PRO A 48 -7.28 -53.17 4.60
C PRO A 48 -6.33 -52.04 5.02
N THR A 49 -5.49 -51.56 4.11
CA THR A 49 -4.45 -50.55 4.37
C THR A 49 -5.05 -49.17 4.61
N VAL A 50 -6.07 -48.80 3.83
CA VAL A 50 -6.78 -47.51 3.96
C VAL A 50 -7.55 -47.43 5.29
N LYS A 51 -8.19 -48.54 5.73
CA LYS A 51 -8.87 -48.62 7.04
C LYS A 51 -7.90 -48.46 8.22
N LYS A 52 -6.63 -48.88 8.07
CA LYS A 52 -5.59 -48.76 9.11
C LYS A 52 -5.10 -47.31 9.25
N THR A 53 -4.91 -46.60 8.14
CA THR A 53 -4.48 -45.19 8.12
C THR A 53 -5.53 -44.24 8.70
N ILE A 54 -6.82 -44.46 8.39
CA ILE A 54 -7.91 -43.65 8.95
C ILE A 54 -8.09 -43.86 10.46
N ARG A 55 -7.86 -45.08 10.97
CA ARG A 55 -7.86 -45.36 12.43
C ARG A 55 -6.68 -44.75 13.16
N SER A 56 -5.52 -44.61 12.50
CA SER A 56 -4.34 -43.91 13.04
C SER A 56 -4.61 -42.41 13.21
N LEU A 57 -5.19 -41.77 12.20
CA LEU A 57 -5.52 -40.34 12.21
C LEU A 57 -6.59 -39.97 13.26
N ARG A 58 -7.52 -40.88 13.58
CA ARG A 58 -8.51 -40.67 14.67
C ARG A 58 -7.95 -40.82 16.09
N ARG A 59 -6.79 -41.48 16.29
CA ARG A 59 -6.20 -41.68 17.63
C ARG A 59 -5.21 -40.59 18.04
N GLY A 60 -4.79 -39.72 17.11
CA GLY A 60 -3.88 -38.61 17.41
C GLY A 60 -4.53 -37.37 18.03
N SER A 61 -5.85 -37.34 18.19
CA SER A 61 -6.61 -36.13 18.54
C SER A 61 -7.16 -36.12 19.98
N SER A 62 -6.74 -37.03 20.85
CA SER A 62 -7.25 -37.07 22.24
C SER A 62 -6.15 -37.35 23.25
N LYS A 63 -5.52 -36.28 23.75
CA LYS A 63 -4.95 -36.14 25.11
C LYS A 63 -4.16 -34.83 25.16
N LEU A 64 -4.72 -33.81 25.80
CA LEU A 64 -4.00 -32.74 26.50
C LEU A 64 -5.00 -32.10 27.49
N HIS A 65 -4.78 -32.36 28.79
CA HIS A 65 -5.45 -31.70 29.91
C HIS A 65 -4.82 -30.29 30.12
N PRO A 66 -5.46 -29.35 30.82
CA PRO A 66 -5.03 -27.95 30.87
C PRO A 66 -4.09 -27.74 32.06
N ASP A 67 -2.78 -27.66 31.79
CA ASP A 67 -1.84 -27.02 32.70
C ASP A 67 -1.37 -25.71 32.09
N ARG A 68 -1.56 -24.61 32.84
CA ARG A 68 -1.04 -23.27 32.52
C ARG A 68 0.47 -23.35 32.27
N PRO A 69 0.98 -22.91 31.11
CA PRO A 69 2.37 -22.49 31.01
C PRO A 69 2.47 -21.09 31.62
N GLN A 70 3.26 -20.98 32.68
CA GLN A 70 3.80 -19.69 33.13
C GLN A 70 4.50 -19.00 31.95
N LEU A 71 4.32 -17.69 31.83
CA LEU A 71 5.02 -16.83 30.89
C LEU A 71 6.54 -17.07 31.02
N ALA A 72 7.13 -17.71 30.01
CA ALA A 72 8.57 -17.69 29.84
C ALA A 72 9.00 -16.25 29.48
N PRO A 73 10.10 -15.74 30.05
CA PRO A 73 10.61 -14.44 29.67
C PRO A 73 10.95 -14.43 28.18
N ILE A 74 10.64 -13.30 27.53
CA ILE A 74 10.94 -13.01 26.13
C ILE A 74 12.41 -13.36 25.88
N SER A 75 12.68 -14.38 25.07
CA SER A 75 14.03 -14.68 24.62
C SER A 75 14.62 -13.45 23.92
N PRO A 76 15.89 -13.09 24.16
CA PRO A 76 16.50 -11.95 23.50
C PRO A 76 16.47 -12.18 21.98
N VAL A 77 16.13 -11.13 21.23
CA VAL A 77 16.24 -11.10 19.77
C VAL A 77 17.69 -11.46 19.41
N ILE A 78 17.91 -12.67 18.89
CA ILE A 78 19.24 -13.11 18.46
C ILE A 78 19.61 -12.24 17.23
N PRO A 79 20.71 -11.48 17.26
CA PRO A 79 21.16 -10.71 16.11
C PRO A 79 21.34 -11.63 14.90
N PHE A 80 20.73 -11.29 13.76
CA PHE A 80 20.96 -12.01 12.53
C PHE A 80 22.25 -11.49 11.89
N GLU A 81 23.32 -12.29 11.97
CA GLU A 81 24.58 -12.00 11.27
C GLU A 81 24.32 -11.87 9.76
N LYS A 82 24.88 -10.83 9.16
CA LYS A 82 24.80 -10.55 7.72
C LYS A 82 25.22 -11.80 6.95
N LYS A 83 24.25 -12.50 6.32
CA LYS A 83 24.60 -13.56 5.36
C LYS A 83 25.50 -12.93 4.28
N PRO A 84 26.66 -13.54 3.96
CA PRO A 84 27.49 -13.08 2.87
C PRO A 84 26.63 -12.97 1.62
N GLN A 85 26.67 -11.82 0.94
CA GLN A 85 26.09 -11.72 -0.38
C GLN A 85 26.73 -12.82 -1.24
N ALA A 86 25.91 -13.62 -1.92
CA ALA A 86 26.42 -14.35 -3.06
C ALA A 86 27.04 -13.30 -3.97
N LYS A 87 28.35 -13.39 -4.22
CA LYS A 87 28.99 -12.57 -5.25
C LYS A 87 28.14 -12.78 -6.49
N ASP A 88 27.70 -11.68 -7.10
CA ASP A 88 27.05 -11.67 -8.40
C ASP A 88 28.07 -12.19 -9.43
N GLN A 89 28.25 -13.51 -9.46
CA GLN A 89 29.19 -14.17 -10.34
C GLN A 89 28.53 -14.27 -11.70
N GLY A 90 28.78 -13.29 -12.57
CA GLY A 90 28.61 -13.49 -14.01
C GLY A 90 27.92 -12.39 -14.81
N THR A 91 28.03 -11.11 -14.45
CA THR A 91 27.75 -10.05 -15.43
C THR A 91 28.80 -8.95 -15.30
N ILE A 92 29.42 -8.56 -16.42
CA ILE A 92 30.27 -7.37 -16.48
C ILE A 92 29.39 -6.20 -16.02
N GLN A 93 29.57 -5.74 -14.79
CA GLN A 93 28.82 -4.60 -14.26
C GLN A 93 29.31 -3.35 -15.00
N ASN A 94 28.40 -2.68 -15.70
CA ASN A 94 28.67 -1.42 -16.40
C ASN A 94 29.17 -0.40 -15.35
N PRO A 95 30.26 0.35 -15.61
CA PRO A 95 30.74 1.42 -14.72
C PRO A 95 29.64 2.39 -14.25
N GLU A 96 28.63 2.65 -15.07
CA GLU A 96 27.48 3.46 -14.69
C GLU A 96 26.59 2.80 -13.61
N ASP A 97 26.40 1.48 -13.67
CA ASP A 97 25.61 0.74 -12.67
C ASP A 97 26.35 0.73 -11.31
N LEU A 98 27.69 0.74 -11.32
CA LEU A 98 28.52 0.84 -10.11
C LEU A 98 28.46 2.24 -9.48
N ALA A 99 28.43 3.30 -10.28
CA ALA A 99 28.32 4.67 -9.79
C ALA A 99 26.96 4.94 -9.12
N GLU A 100 25.88 4.45 -9.73
CA GLU A 100 24.50 4.62 -9.26
C GLU A 100 24.27 3.99 -7.87
N LEU A 101 24.79 2.78 -7.64
CA LEU A 101 24.64 2.07 -6.36
C LEU A 101 25.80 2.30 -5.40
N SER A 102 26.73 3.21 -5.72
CA SER A 102 27.93 3.45 -4.90
C SER A 102 27.59 3.88 -3.46
N VAL A 103 26.64 4.79 -3.29
CA VAL A 103 26.17 5.25 -1.98
C VAL A 103 25.41 4.15 -1.25
N TRP A 104 24.62 3.36 -1.98
CA TRP A 104 23.93 2.19 -1.42
C TRP A 104 24.92 1.16 -0.86
N HIS A 105 25.99 0.82 -1.60
CA HIS A 105 27.04 -0.07 -1.11
C HIS A 105 27.75 0.48 0.13
N ARG A 106 27.97 1.81 0.18
CA ARG A 106 28.55 2.48 1.35
C ARG A 106 27.65 2.29 2.58
N VAL A 107 26.36 2.60 2.45
CA VAL A 107 25.38 2.40 3.54
C VAL A 107 25.30 0.92 3.94
N ASP A 108 25.25 -0.01 2.99
CA ASP A 108 25.21 -1.45 3.28
C ASP A 108 26.45 -1.96 4.02
N ALA A 109 27.63 -1.38 3.74
CA ALA A 109 28.87 -1.69 4.47
C ALA A 109 28.86 -1.14 5.91
N GLU A 110 28.15 -0.04 6.16
CA GLU A 110 27.97 0.53 7.50
C GLU A 110 26.86 -0.15 8.31
N LEU A 111 26.02 -0.99 7.71
CA LEU A 111 25.00 -1.76 8.42
C LEU A 111 25.65 -3.02 9.02
N GLU A 112 25.81 -3.02 10.34
CA GLU A 112 26.43 -4.15 11.05
C GLU A 112 25.47 -5.35 11.17
N ILE A 113 24.17 -5.11 11.41
CA ILE A 113 23.17 -6.14 11.72
C ILE A 113 21.83 -5.82 11.07
N PHE A 114 21.18 -6.84 10.50
CA PHE A 114 19.76 -6.76 10.11
C PHE A 114 18.88 -7.32 11.22
N LYS A 115 17.82 -6.57 11.60
CA LYS A 115 16.81 -7.04 12.58
C LYS A 115 16.10 -8.34 12.19
N SER A 116 16.06 -8.71 10.91
CA SER A 116 15.49 -9.97 10.39
C SER A 116 15.95 -10.27 8.97
N THR A 117 15.69 -11.48 8.47
CA THR A 117 15.87 -11.83 7.05
C THR A 117 14.97 -11.02 6.12
N HIS A 118 13.77 -10.64 6.57
CA HIS A 118 12.86 -9.81 5.77
C HIS A 118 13.34 -8.37 5.69
N HIS A 119 13.87 -7.81 6.78
CA HIS A 119 14.56 -6.52 6.76
C HIS A 119 15.71 -6.55 5.74
N GLN A 120 16.56 -7.60 5.78
CA GLN A 120 17.63 -7.76 4.80
C GLN A 120 17.08 -7.82 3.36
N PHE A 121 15.97 -8.52 3.11
CA PHE A 121 15.33 -8.57 1.79
C PHE A 121 14.90 -7.18 1.30
N TRP A 122 14.16 -6.43 2.13
CA TRP A 122 13.64 -5.11 1.73
C TRP A 122 14.77 -4.12 1.43
N TRP A 123 15.89 -4.24 2.13
CA TRP A 123 17.08 -3.42 1.88
C TRP A 123 17.91 -3.89 0.67
N ASN A 124 18.31 -5.17 0.63
CA ASN A 124 19.30 -5.70 -0.32
C ASN A 124 18.72 -6.15 -1.65
N THR A 125 17.48 -6.58 -1.66
CA THR A 125 16.88 -7.29 -2.80
C THR A 125 15.79 -6.46 -3.45
N HIS A 126 15.18 -5.53 -2.72
CA HIS A 126 13.98 -4.84 -3.18
C HIS A 126 14.10 -3.30 -3.04
N SER A 127 13.43 -2.72 -2.06
CA SER A 127 13.13 -1.28 -1.99
C SER A 127 14.36 -0.40 -1.75
N GLY A 128 15.36 -0.88 -1.00
CA GLY A 128 16.59 -0.11 -0.74
C GLY A 128 17.39 0.21 -2.00
N LYS A 129 17.53 -0.78 -2.90
CA LYS A 129 18.17 -0.57 -4.22
C LYS A 129 17.31 0.30 -5.13
N ALA A 130 16.00 0.07 -5.16
CA ALA A 130 15.10 0.88 -5.98
C ALA A 130 15.16 2.37 -5.56
N LEU A 131 15.14 2.64 -4.26
CA LEU A 131 15.30 3.98 -3.71
C LEU A 131 16.64 4.62 -4.12
N ALA A 132 17.74 3.87 -4.05
CA ALA A 132 19.07 4.37 -4.47
C ALA A 132 19.09 4.77 -5.95
N ILE A 133 18.49 3.96 -6.83
CA ILE A 133 18.37 4.26 -8.26
C ILE A 133 17.59 5.56 -8.48
N LEU A 134 16.48 5.74 -7.77
CA LEU A 134 15.65 6.94 -7.91
C LEU A 134 16.37 8.19 -7.39
N LEU A 135 17.01 8.12 -6.22
CA LEU A 135 17.77 9.24 -5.66
C LEU A 135 18.92 9.66 -6.58
N HIS A 136 19.66 8.70 -7.13
CA HIS A 136 20.72 8.98 -8.09
C HIS A 136 20.17 9.61 -9.38
N ALA A 137 19.11 9.05 -9.95
CA ALA A 137 18.51 9.57 -11.18
C ALA A 137 17.87 10.95 -11.00
N ALA A 138 17.39 11.26 -9.80
CA ALA A 138 16.88 12.57 -9.40
C ALA A 138 17.99 13.59 -9.09
N GLU A 139 19.26 13.21 -9.30
CA GLU A 139 20.44 14.06 -9.11
C GLU A 139 20.64 14.52 -7.65
N TYR A 140 20.27 13.70 -6.67
CA TYR A 140 20.55 13.99 -5.27
C TYR A 140 22.07 14.02 -5.03
N PRO A 141 22.62 15.03 -4.34
CA PRO A 141 23.99 15.00 -3.85
C PRO A 141 24.27 13.75 -2.99
N GLU A 142 25.50 13.21 -3.05
CA GLU A 142 25.87 11.98 -2.32
C GLU A 142 25.53 12.00 -0.83
N HIS A 143 25.71 13.14 -0.16
CA HIS A 143 25.42 13.26 1.27
C HIS A 143 23.92 13.13 1.58
N LEU A 144 23.03 13.59 0.69
CA LEU A 144 21.59 13.40 0.83
C LEU A 144 21.19 11.97 0.48
N GLN A 145 21.77 11.39 -0.58
CA GLN A 145 21.57 9.97 -0.88
C GLN A 145 21.94 9.10 0.33
N HIS A 146 23.07 9.39 0.98
CA HIS A 146 23.54 8.67 2.15
C HIS A 146 22.59 8.84 3.34
N ARG A 147 22.21 10.08 3.69
CA ARG A 147 21.23 10.39 4.74
C ARG A 147 19.93 9.59 4.54
N ASP A 148 19.36 9.68 3.34
CA ASP A 148 18.02 9.14 3.05
C ASP A 148 18.03 7.61 2.97
N LEU A 149 19.07 7.02 2.37
CA LEU A 149 19.25 5.57 2.35
C LEU A 149 19.52 5.01 3.74
N LYS A 150 20.31 5.70 4.58
CA LYS A 150 20.57 5.28 5.95
C LYS A 150 19.29 5.32 6.79
N PHE A 151 18.51 6.39 6.69
CA PHE A 151 17.21 6.51 7.33
C PHE A 151 16.27 5.38 6.89
N PHE A 152 16.17 5.14 5.57
CA PHE A 152 15.35 4.04 5.05
C PHE A 152 15.79 2.68 5.60
N ALA A 153 17.09 2.36 5.53
CA ALA A 153 17.62 1.08 5.97
C ALA A 153 17.40 0.83 7.46
N THR A 154 17.61 1.84 8.30
CA THR A 154 17.64 1.66 9.76
C THR A 154 16.27 1.83 10.41
N SER A 155 15.49 2.79 9.95
CA SER A 155 14.22 3.16 10.56
C SER A 155 13.01 2.59 9.82
N VAL A 156 13.03 2.48 8.49
CA VAL A 156 11.84 2.11 7.69
C VAL A 156 11.82 0.62 7.33
N ALA A 157 12.87 0.11 6.68
CA ALA A 157 12.93 -1.26 6.17
C ALA A 157 12.64 -2.37 7.20
N PRO A 158 12.97 -2.23 8.50
CA PRO A 158 12.60 -3.24 9.49
C PRO A 158 11.10 -3.42 9.73
N TYR A 159 10.29 -2.44 9.33
CA TYR A 159 8.84 -2.40 9.56
C TYR A 159 8.04 -2.71 8.28
N LEU A 160 8.67 -3.27 7.25
CA LEU A 160 7.99 -3.65 5.99
C LEU A 160 7.47 -5.09 5.99
N GLY A 161 7.38 -5.72 7.17
CA GLY A 161 6.78 -7.05 7.33
C GLY A 161 7.51 -8.20 6.61
N VAL A 162 6.80 -9.31 6.45
CA VAL A 162 7.29 -10.54 5.84
C VAL A 162 7.45 -10.36 4.32
N SER A 163 8.62 -10.74 3.80
CA SER A 163 8.89 -10.72 2.35
C SER A 163 8.25 -11.89 1.61
N ARG A 164 7.77 -11.64 0.39
CA ARG A 164 7.11 -12.66 -0.45
C ARG A 164 7.97 -13.87 -0.76
N GLU A 165 9.27 -13.68 -0.98
CA GLU A 165 10.22 -14.79 -1.27
C GLU A 165 10.27 -15.85 -0.18
N THR A 166 9.86 -15.49 1.04
CA THR A 166 9.88 -16.40 2.20
C THR A 166 8.52 -17.03 2.49
N THR A 167 7.48 -16.67 1.75
CA THR A 167 6.11 -17.18 1.92
C THR A 167 5.83 -18.33 0.96
N GLU A 168 5.31 -19.45 1.47
CA GLU A 168 4.82 -20.53 0.62
C GLU A 168 3.67 -20.03 -0.25
N GLY A 169 3.80 -20.17 -1.58
CA GLY A 169 2.78 -19.73 -2.53
C GLY A 169 2.71 -18.22 -2.79
N ASN A 170 3.74 -17.44 -2.42
CA ASN A 170 3.83 -15.98 -2.66
C ASN A 170 2.64 -15.16 -2.10
N THR A 171 1.90 -15.71 -1.13
CA THR A 171 0.76 -15.02 -0.53
C THR A 171 1.20 -14.30 0.74
N LEU A 172 0.96 -12.99 0.79
CA LEU A 172 1.24 -12.19 1.98
C LEU A 172 0.18 -12.48 3.05
N GLN A 173 0.65 -12.71 4.28
CA GLN A 173 -0.25 -12.92 5.42
C GLN A 173 -1.08 -11.67 5.74
N TRP A 174 -0.47 -10.49 5.59
CA TRP A 174 -1.15 -9.20 5.65
C TRP A 174 -0.99 -8.48 4.32
N PRO A 175 -2.03 -8.44 3.46
CA PRO A 175 -2.01 -7.67 2.24
C PRO A 175 -2.22 -6.19 2.56
N SER A 176 -1.19 -5.37 2.36
CA SER A 176 -1.28 -3.92 2.54
C SER A 176 -2.24 -3.28 1.54
N PHE A 177 -2.98 -2.25 1.95
CA PHE A 177 -3.73 -1.43 0.99
C PHE A 177 -2.83 -0.48 0.16
N MET A 178 -1.53 -0.38 0.49
CA MET A 178 -0.60 0.56 -0.12
C MET A 178 -0.47 0.33 -1.64
N THR A 179 -0.43 -0.94 -2.05
CA THR A 179 -0.32 -1.33 -3.46
C THR A 179 -1.34 -2.40 -3.81
N ASP A 180 -1.67 -2.50 -5.10
CA ASP A 180 -2.63 -3.50 -5.59
C ASP A 180 -2.12 -4.95 -5.46
N ASP A 181 -0.82 -5.13 -5.29
CA ASP A 181 -0.24 -6.44 -5.00
C ASP A 181 -0.09 -6.70 -3.49
N GLY A 182 -0.51 -5.78 -2.63
CA GLY A 182 -0.45 -5.97 -1.19
C GLY A 182 0.92 -5.76 -0.57
N THR A 183 1.92 -5.31 -1.34
CA THR A 183 3.22 -4.92 -0.79
C THR A 183 3.11 -3.59 -0.03
N PRO A 184 3.86 -3.40 1.05
CA PRO A 184 3.63 -2.27 1.96
C PRO A 184 4.40 -1.01 1.61
N LEU A 185 4.83 -0.83 0.37
CA LEU A 185 5.69 0.29 -0.01
C LEU A 185 5.42 0.78 -1.43
N GLU A 186 5.26 2.10 -1.56
CA GLU A 186 5.19 2.82 -2.83
C GLU A 186 6.30 3.87 -2.88
N LEU A 187 7.06 3.89 -3.99
CA LEU A 187 8.04 4.93 -4.31
C LEU A 187 7.41 5.94 -5.28
N SER A 188 7.69 7.21 -5.09
CA SER A 188 7.15 8.29 -5.91
C SER A 188 8.24 9.28 -6.33
N TRP A 189 8.03 9.87 -7.50
CA TRP A 189 8.90 10.86 -8.12
C TRP A 189 8.09 12.14 -8.35
N ASP A 190 8.33 13.14 -7.52
CA ASP A 190 7.69 14.44 -7.63
C ASP A 190 8.48 15.34 -8.59
N TRP A 191 7.80 15.79 -9.64
CA TRP A 191 8.34 16.64 -10.71
C TRP A 191 8.40 18.13 -10.33
N GLY A 192 7.88 18.51 -9.16
CA GLY A 192 7.83 19.88 -8.68
C GLY A 192 6.97 20.78 -9.56
N THR A 193 7.23 22.09 -9.52
CA THR A 193 6.41 23.12 -10.18
C THR A 193 7.21 24.05 -11.08
N LYS A 194 8.54 23.95 -11.02
CA LYS A 194 9.52 24.76 -11.76
C LYS A 194 10.59 23.82 -12.33
N ASP A 195 11.59 24.35 -13.01
CA ASP A 195 12.73 23.58 -13.56
C ASP A 195 13.73 23.08 -12.50
N GLY A 196 13.28 22.95 -11.25
CA GLY A 196 14.06 22.41 -10.15
C GLY A 196 14.22 20.89 -10.25
N PRO A 197 15.18 20.32 -9.52
CA PRO A 197 15.33 18.87 -9.45
C PRO A 197 14.09 18.22 -8.82
N PRO A 198 13.74 17.00 -9.27
CA PRO A 198 12.63 16.27 -8.72
C PRO A 198 12.92 15.83 -7.28
N THR A 199 11.85 15.63 -6.51
CA THR A 199 11.94 15.14 -5.13
C THR A 199 11.47 13.69 -5.07
N ILE A 200 12.27 12.81 -4.46
CA ILE A 200 11.88 11.43 -4.21
C ILE A 200 11.08 11.35 -2.93
N ARG A 201 10.02 10.54 -2.98
CA ARG A 201 9.14 10.29 -1.84
C ARG A 201 8.86 8.79 -1.75
N TYR A 202 8.44 8.34 -0.58
CA TYR A 202 7.87 7.02 -0.46
C TYR A 202 6.83 6.96 0.65
N SER A 203 5.89 6.04 0.49
CA SER A 203 4.84 5.75 1.45
C SER A 203 4.92 4.29 1.87
N ILE A 204 4.64 4.02 3.14
CA ILE A 204 4.64 2.67 3.69
C ILE A 204 3.44 2.38 4.59
N GLU A 205 3.05 1.10 4.64
CA GLU A 205 2.31 0.55 5.77
C GLU A 205 3.31 -0.13 6.71
N PRO A 206 3.44 0.31 7.97
CA PRO A 206 4.21 -0.45 8.95
C PRO A 206 3.51 -1.80 9.21
N ILE A 207 4.19 -2.89 8.89
CA ILE A 207 3.71 -4.26 9.07
C ILE A 207 4.65 -5.03 9.99
N GLY A 208 4.07 -5.66 11.01
CA GLY A 208 4.78 -6.56 11.92
C GLY A 208 4.95 -7.95 11.33
N LEU A 209 5.96 -8.71 11.78
CA LEU A 209 6.17 -10.10 11.34
C LEU A 209 5.03 -11.05 11.74
N GLN A 210 4.15 -10.62 12.64
CA GLN A 210 2.98 -11.38 13.12
C GLN A 210 1.66 -10.79 12.61
N ALA A 211 1.69 -9.79 11.73
CA ALA A 211 0.49 -9.15 11.20
C ALA A 211 -0.40 -10.18 10.46
N GLY A 212 -1.70 -10.15 10.74
CA GLY A 212 -2.67 -11.12 10.21
C GLY A 212 -2.58 -12.51 10.86
N SER A 213 -1.75 -12.71 11.88
CA SER A 213 -1.74 -13.95 12.68
C SER A 213 -2.75 -13.91 13.82
N SER A 214 -2.88 -14.99 14.57
CA SER A 214 -3.64 -14.97 15.83
C SER A 214 -3.03 -14.07 16.91
N ILE A 215 -1.74 -13.70 16.79
CA ILE A 215 -1.03 -12.83 17.74
C ILE A 215 -1.32 -11.35 17.43
N ASP A 216 -1.34 -10.97 16.15
CA ASP A 216 -1.64 -9.61 15.71
C ASP A 216 -2.59 -9.62 14.49
N PRO A 217 -3.88 -9.97 14.70
CA PRO A 217 -4.80 -10.18 13.60
C PRO A 217 -5.11 -8.91 12.80
N GLY A 218 -4.90 -7.73 13.36
CA GLY A 218 -5.24 -6.43 12.76
C GLY A 218 -4.04 -5.53 12.43
N ASN A 219 -2.82 -6.06 12.47
CA ASN A 219 -1.58 -5.27 12.29
C ASN A 219 -1.51 -4.03 13.20
N LEU A 220 -1.81 -4.20 14.48
CA LEU A 220 -1.93 -3.11 15.44
C LEU A 220 -0.65 -2.90 16.27
N ILE A 221 0.34 -3.81 16.18
CA ILE A 221 1.57 -3.74 16.97
C ILE A 221 2.65 -2.89 16.27
N ALA A 222 2.81 -3.03 14.95
CA ALA A 222 3.92 -2.41 14.23
C ALA A 222 3.79 -0.89 14.10
N GLY A 223 2.58 -0.36 13.91
CA GLY A 223 2.34 1.07 13.79
C GLY A 223 2.87 1.88 14.99
N PRO A 224 2.48 1.57 16.24
CA PRO A 224 3.03 2.23 17.43
C PRO A 224 4.55 2.10 17.57
N ALA A 225 5.09 0.89 17.35
CA ALA A 225 6.53 0.65 17.45
C ALA A 225 7.34 1.38 16.36
N PHE A 226 6.72 1.64 15.20
CA PHE A 226 7.31 2.45 14.13
C PHE A 226 7.27 3.94 14.48
N GLN A 227 6.18 4.43 15.09
CA GLN A 227 6.13 5.81 15.57
C GLN A 227 7.25 6.08 16.59
N GLU A 228 7.47 5.19 17.55
CA GLU A 228 8.56 5.33 18.53
C GLU A 228 9.96 5.32 17.88
N GLU A 229 10.12 4.70 16.72
CA GLU A 229 11.33 4.80 15.91
C GLU A 229 11.45 6.16 15.23
N LEU A 230 10.36 6.66 14.64
CA LEU A 230 10.34 7.99 14.03
C LEU A 230 10.63 9.09 15.05
N ASP A 231 10.06 9.02 16.25
CA ASP A 231 10.30 9.99 17.34
C ASP A 231 11.80 10.09 17.71
N ARG A 232 12.54 8.98 17.55
CA ARG A 232 14.00 8.93 17.78
C ARG A 232 14.80 9.42 16.58
N SER A 233 14.32 9.15 15.36
CA SER A 233 15.06 9.42 14.12
C SER A 233 14.78 10.81 13.53
N LEU A 234 13.63 11.41 13.81
CA LEU A 234 13.16 12.69 13.28
C LEU A 234 12.76 13.62 14.43
N VAL A 235 13.76 14.32 14.99
CA VAL A 235 13.62 15.07 16.25
C VAL A 235 12.71 16.31 16.16
N ASP A 236 12.48 16.83 14.96
CA ASP A 236 11.71 18.06 14.73
C ASP A 236 10.22 17.81 14.43
N MET A 237 9.77 16.55 14.50
CA MET A 237 8.36 16.21 14.29
C MET A 237 7.45 16.85 15.35
N ARG A 238 6.28 17.28 14.90
CA ARG A 238 5.20 17.78 15.76
C ARG A 238 4.06 16.76 15.78
N LEU A 239 3.64 16.40 17.00
CA LEU A 239 2.81 15.23 17.25
C LEU A 239 1.41 15.58 17.76
N GLU A 240 1.06 16.86 17.91
CA GLU A 240 -0.21 17.31 18.47
C GLU A 240 -1.42 16.75 17.70
N TRP A 241 -1.40 16.88 16.37
CA TRP A 241 -2.43 16.28 15.52
C TRP A 241 -2.29 14.76 15.43
N PHE A 242 -1.07 14.22 15.42
CA PHE A 242 -0.87 12.78 15.42
C PHE A 242 -1.55 12.10 16.62
N GLN A 243 -1.27 12.56 17.84
CA GLN A 243 -1.87 12.00 19.06
C GLN A 243 -3.39 12.21 19.08
N HIS A 244 -3.89 13.32 18.55
CA HIS A 244 -5.35 13.50 18.44
C HIS A 244 -5.98 12.46 17.51
N PHE A 245 -5.48 12.34 16.28
CA PHE A 245 -6.09 11.47 15.28
C PHE A 245 -5.87 9.99 15.58
N LYS A 246 -4.68 9.60 16.05
CA LYS A 246 -4.41 8.23 16.50
C LYS A 246 -5.43 7.80 17.56
N GLU A 247 -5.62 8.60 18.60
CA GLU A 247 -6.54 8.30 19.70
C GLU A 247 -8.00 8.33 19.22
N PHE A 248 -8.33 9.24 18.30
CA PHE A 248 -9.68 9.31 17.73
C PHE A 248 -10.00 8.09 16.87
N PHE A 249 -9.12 7.67 15.95
CA PHE A 249 -9.36 6.55 15.05
C PHE A 249 -9.15 5.18 15.71
N HIS A 250 -8.45 5.13 16.84
CA HIS A 250 -8.31 3.90 17.62
C HIS A 250 -9.68 3.35 18.06
N VAL A 251 -9.96 2.11 17.66
CA VAL A 251 -11.15 1.38 18.10
C VAL A 251 -10.76 0.47 19.26
N ARG A 252 -11.22 0.81 20.48
CA ARG A 252 -11.02 -0.05 21.66
C ARG A 252 -11.72 -1.39 21.41
N ASN A 253 -10.93 -2.46 21.40
CA ASN A 253 -11.38 -3.80 21.08
C ASN A 253 -11.90 -4.51 22.33
N ASP A 254 -12.88 -3.91 23.02
CA ASP A 254 -13.25 -4.31 24.38
C ASP A 254 -14.18 -5.53 24.45
N LYS A 255 -14.82 -5.97 23.34
CA LYS A 255 -15.77 -7.11 23.38
C LYS A 255 -15.82 -8.11 22.22
N ALA A 256 -15.22 -7.87 21.04
CA ALA A 256 -15.50 -8.71 19.85
C ALA A 256 -14.27 -9.29 19.10
N GLY A 257 -13.04 -8.88 19.45
CA GLY A 257 -11.87 -9.26 18.65
C GLY A 257 -11.85 -8.55 17.28
N PHE A 258 -10.68 -8.56 16.63
CA PHE A 258 -10.57 -8.03 15.27
C PHE A 258 -11.32 -8.94 14.29
N VAL A 259 -12.24 -8.37 13.51
CA VAL A 259 -12.94 -9.06 12.43
C VAL A 259 -12.35 -8.57 11.12
N GLN A 260 -11.67 -9.47 10.41
CA GLN A 260 -11.12 -9.18 9.10
C GLN A 260 -12.25 -8.93 8.10
N ASP A 261 -12.19 -7.79 7.41
CA ASP A 261 -13.02 -7.54 6.24
C ASP A 261 -12.41 -8.31 5.07
N VAL A 262 -13.12 -9.32 4.57
CA VAL A 262 -12.67 -10.14 3.44
C VAL A 262 -13.07 -9.55 2.08
N ALA A 263 -13.97 -8.57 2.07
CA ALA A 263 -14.46 -7.93 0.86
C ALA A 263 -13.62 -6.69 0.48
N ASP A 264 -12.78 -6.21 1.40
CA ASP A 264 -12.03 -4.96 1.25
C ASP A 264 -10.77 -4.97 2.14
N HIS A 265 -9.98 -3.88 2.14
CA HIS A 265 -8.73 -3.81 2.89
C HIS A 265 -8.93 -3.67 4.41
N ASN A 266 -7.87 -3.99 5.16
CA ASN A 266 -7.86 -3.97 6.63
C ASN A 266 -6.83 -2.99 7.23
N THR A 267 -6.10 -2.27 6.38
CA THR A 267 -5.11 -1.28 6.80
C THR A 267 -5.72 -0.18 7.68
N SER A 268 -5.00 0.18 8.74
CA SER A 268 -5.40 1.22 9.71
C SER A 268 -4.56 2.49 9.62
N ILE A 269 -3.31 2.40 9.15
CA ILE A 269 -2.36 3.51 9.13
C ILE A 269 -1.35 3.39 8.00
N PHE A 270 -1.00 4.50 7.36
CA PHE A 270 0.20 4.63 6.53
C PHE A 270 1.10 5.75 7.03
N TYR A 271 2.35 5.74 6.58
CA TYR A 271 3.27 6.86 6.68
C TYR A 271 3.82 7.21 5.31
N ALA A 272 4.21 8.46 5.10
CA ALA A 272 4.96 8.87 3.91
C ALA A 272 6.11 9.81 4.28
N PHE A 273 7.11 9.87 3.44
CA PHE A 273 8.34 10.62 3.67
C PHE A 273 8.69 11.41 2.42
N ASP A 274 8.81 12.74 2.58
CA ASP A 274 9.37 13.62 1.55
C ASP A 274 10.85 13.81 1.82
N LEU A 275 11.69 13.42 0.86
CA LEU A 275 13.13 13.49 0.98
C LEU A 275 13.62 14.84 0.44
N SER A 276 13.32 15.92 1.16
CA SER A 276 13.70 17.26 0.72
C SER A 276 15.21 17.51 0.89
N PRO A 277 15.77 18.54 0.24
CA PRO A 277 17.18 18.91 0.41
C PRO A 277 17.56 19.26 1.87
N THR A 278 16.62 19.74 2.67
CA THR A 278 16.87 20.19 4.04
C THR A 278 16.61 19.09 5.06
N GLU A 279 15.51 18.36 4.91
CA GLU A 279 15.03 17.41 5.90
C GLU A 279 14.18 16.29 5.31
N VAL A 280 13.91 15.27 6.13
CA VAL A 280 12.91 14.24 5.83
C VAL A 280 11.61 14.62 6.54
N THR A 281 10.59 15.03 5.78
CA THR A 281 9.29 15.39 6.34
C THR A 281 8.38 14.17 6.36
N ALA A 282 7.95 13.75 7.54
CA ALA A 282 7.03 12.64 7.72
C ALA A 282 5.57 13.09 7.60
N LYS A 283 4.74 12.23 7.02
CA LYS A 283 3.28 12.31 6.99
C LYS A 283 2.70 11.02 7.54
N VAL A 284 1.49 11.09 8.07
CA VAL A 284 0.73 9.93 8.53
C VAL A 284 -0.66 9.97 7.92
N TYR A 285 -1.22 8.80 7.62
CA TYR A 285 -2.53 8.61 7.03
C TYR A 285 -3.35 7.71 7.94
N PHE A 286 -4.54 8.15 8.33
CA PHE A 286 -5.47 7.43 9.18
C PHE A 286 -6.70 6.98 8.40
N PHE A 287 -7.13 5.74 8.62
CA PHE A 287 -8.28 5.16 7.95
C PHE A 287 -9.53 5.22 8.84
N PRO A 288 -10.61 5.91 8.43
CA PRO A 288 -11.84 6.04 9.21
C PRO A 288 -12.66 4.73 9.26
N LYS A 289 -12.46 3.82 8.31
CA LYS A 289 -13.29 2.63 8.06
C LYS A 289 -13.65 1.84 9.31
N MET A 290 -12.65 1.39 10.08
CA MET A 290 -12.88 0.53 11.25
C MET A 290 -13.72 1.23 12.31
N ARG A 291 -13.48 2.54 12.53
CA ARG A 291 -14.26 3.34 13.46
C ARG A 291 -15.68 3.60 12.94
N ALA A 292 -15.81 3.89 11.65
CA ALA A 292 -17.09 4.08 10.99
C ALA A 292 -17.99 2.84 11.13
N GLN A 293 -17.44 1.66 10.85
CA GLN A 293 -18.11 0.37 11.05
C GLN A 293 -18.49 0.15 12.52
N ALA A 294 -17.57 0.34 13.46
CA ALA A 294 -17.82 0.15 14.89
C ALA A 294 -18.86 1.12 15.48
N LYS A 295 -19.08 2.26 14.84
CA LYS A 295 -20.05 3.28 15.29
C LYS A 295 -21.32 3.36 14.43
N GLY A 296 -21.41 2.58 13.35
CA GLY A 296 -22.52 2.65 12.41
C GLY A 296 -22.64 4.03 11.74
N GLN A 297 -21.51 4.66 11.42
CA GLN A 297 -21.43 5.99 10.79
C GLN A 297 -20.80 5.86 9.40
N SER A 298 -20.99 6.86 8.54
CA SER A 298 -20.22 7.01 7.31
C SER A 298 -18.78 7.47 7.59
N ASN A 299 -17.87 7.19 6.65
CA ASN A 299 -16.48 7.66 6.75
C ASN A 299 -16.42 9.20 6.82
N LEU A 300 -17.24 9.91 6.04
CA LEU A 300 -17.27 11.37 6.05
C LEU A 300 -17.70 11.93 7.42
N GLU A 301 -18.71 11.33 8.07
CA GLU A 301 -19.13 11.75 9.43
C GLU A 301 -18.01 11.53 10.46
N VAL A 302 -17.31 10.39 10.38
CA VAL A 302 -16.18 10.11 11.27
C VAL A 302 -15.04 11.11 11.05
N LEU A 303 -14.68 11.37 9.80
CA LEU A 303 -13.66 12.36 9.42
C LEU A 303 -14.04 13.77 9.92
N SER A 304 -15.28 14.19 9.67
CA SER A 304 -15.78 15.50 10.07
C SER A 304 -15.74 15.71 11.59
N ARG A 305 -16.12 14.68 12.36
CA ARG A 305 -16.01 14.70 13.82
C ARG A 305 -14.55 14.72 14.29
N ALA A 306 -13.66 13.98 13.62
CA ALA A 306 -12.24 13.95 13.96
C ALA A 306 -11.62 15.34 13.78
N ILE A 307 -11.85 15.95 12.61
CA ILE A 307 -11.30 17.26 12.25
C ILE A 307 -11.80 18.35 13.18
N ARG A 308 -13.13 18.45 13.42
CA ARG A 308 -13.71 19.49 14.28
C ARG A 308 -13.31 19.39 15.75
N ALA A 309 -12.82 18.23 16.18
CA ALA A 309 -12.33 18.00 17.55
C ALA A 309 -10.81 18.16 17.67
N ALA A 310 -10.09 18.41 16.57
CA ALA A 310 -8.64 18.47 16.58
C ALA A 310 -8.11 19.72 17.31
N PRO A 311 -6.93 19.64 17.95
CA PRO A 311 -6.28 20.82 18.51
C PRO A 311 -6.19 21.96 17.50
N TYR A 312 -6.39 23.19 17.97
CA TYR A 312 -6.36 24.43 17.19
C TYR A 312 -7.47 24.61 16.15
N THR A 313 -8.36 23.62 15.95
CA THR A 313 -9.55 23.81 15.13
C THR A 313 -10.64 24.55 15.88
N THR A 314 -11.29 25.47 15.18
CA THR A 314 -12.43 26.27 15.64
C THR A 314 -13.45 26.37 14.50
N LYS A 315 -14.64 26.86 14.80
CA LYS A 315 -15.64 27.13 13.77
C LYS A 315 -15.15 28.18 12.75
N ASP A 316 -14.33 29.13 13.20
CA ASP A 316 -13.92 30.29 12.40
C ASP A 316 -12.65 30.04 11.56
N ASN A 317 -12.06 28.85 11.61
CA ASN A 317 -10.87 28.51 10.82
C ASN A 317 -11.00 27.20 10.02
N LEU A 318 -12.24 26.73 9.80
CA LEU A 318 -12.58 25.52 9.06
C LEU A 318 -13.46 25.78 7.82
N GLN A 319 -13.47 27.00 7.29
CA GLN A 319 -14.32 27.36 6.14
C GLN A 319 -14.06 26.49 4.90
N ALA A 320 -12.78 26.20 4.59
CA ALA A 320 -12.44 25.29 3.50
C ALA A 320 -13.04 23.89 3.69
N TRP A 321 -13.04 23.39 4.93
CA TRP A 321 -13.63 22.09 5.28
C TRP A 321 -15.14 22.08 5.14
N ASP A 322 -15.81 23.12 5.64
CA ASP A 322 -17.26 23.26 5.53
C ASP A 322 -17.69 23.39 4.06
N THR A 323 -16.94 24.16 3.25
CA THR A 323 -17.16 24.28 1.79
C THR A 323 -17.11 22.91 1.09
N PHE A 324 -16.16 22.06 1.48
CA PHE A 324 -16.07 20.70 0.94
C PHE A 324 -17.20 19.81 1.44
N CYS A 325 -17.59 19.89 2.71
CA CYS A 325 -18.74 19.14 3.24
C CYS A 325 -20.05 19.49 2.53
N ASP A 326 -20.27 20.77 2.20
CA ASP A 326 -21.44 21.21 1.43
C ASP A 326 -21.44 20.59 0.02
N PHE A 327 -20.30 20.64 -0.68
CA PHE A 327 -20.14 19.96 -1.98
C PHE A 327 -20.39 18.45 -1.88
N SER A 328 -19.85 17.80 -0.87
CA SER A 328 -20.06 16.37 -0.62
C SER A 328 -21.53 16.02 -0.36
N SER A 329 -22.30 16.95 0.19
CA SER A 329 -23.73 16.78 0.49
C SER A 329 -24.63 17.02 -0.73
N ASP A 330 -24.20 17.87 -1.67
CA ASP A 330 -24.89 18.11 -2.95
C ASP A 330 -24.83 16.91 -3.88
N LEU A 331 -23.75 16.13 -3.81
CA LEU A 331 -23.61 14.90 -4.57
C LEU A 331 -24.65 13.90 -4.07
N SER A 332 -25.46 13.35 -4.97
CA SER A 332 -26.31 12.20 -4.64
C SER A 332 -25.41 11.12 -4.02
N SER A 333 -25.79 10.66 -2.83
CA SER A 333 -24.94 10.06 -1.79
C SER A 333 -24.23 8.74 -2.13
N SER A 334 -24.07 8.37 -3.40
CA SER A 334 -23.59 7.06 -3.87
C SER A 334 -22.26 7.06 -4.63
N ALA A 335 -21.61 8.20 -4.90
CA ALA A 335 -20.48 8.23 -5.83
C ALA A 335 -19.07 8.35 -5.20
N ILE A 336 -18.95 8.82 -3.95
CA ILE A 336 -17.65 9.09 -3.32
C ILE A 336 -17.34 8.11 -2.18
N GLU A 337 -16.21 7.44 -2.30
CA GLU A 337 -15.63 6.54 -1.31
C GLU A 337 -14.51 7.27 -0.55
N TYR A 338 -14.78 7.74 0.67
CA TYR A 338 -13.76 8.40 1.51
C TYR A 338 -12.80 7.37 2.12
N GLU A 339 -11.53 7.44 1.74
CA GLU A 339 -10.53 6.41 2.05
C GLU A 339 -9.73 6.72 3.31
N MET A 340 -9.17 7.93 3.44
CA MET A 340 -8.23 8.26 4.52
C MET A 340 -8.06 9.77 4.75
N LEU A 341 -7.60 10.13 5.95
CA LEU A 341 -7.12 11.47 6.31
C LEU A 341 -5.60 11.43 6.47
N ALA A 342 -4.89 12.31 5.76
CA ALA A 342 -3.46 12.52 5.98
C ALA A 342 -3.17 13.84 6.67
N ILE A 343 -2.09 13.87 7.46
CA ILE A 343 -1.51 15.07 8.04
C ILE A 343 0.00 15.09 7.83
N ASP A 344 0.58 16.30 7.77
CA ASP A 344 2.02 16.49 7.84
C ASP A 344 2.42 16.56 9.33
N LEU A 345 3.48 15.86 9.75
CA LEU A 345 3.97 15.83 11.16
C LEU A 345 4.83 17.06 11.49
N ILE A 346 4.29 18.23 11.18
CA ILE A 346 4.87 19.57 11.39
C ILE A 346 3.90 20.44 12.20
N ASP A 347 4.25 21.70 12.44
CA ASP A 347 3.39 22.62 13.19
C ASP A 347 1.94 22.59 12.63
N PRO A 348 0.92 22.36 13.48
CA PRO A 348 -0.48 22.34 13.05
C PRO A 348 -0.96 23.56 12.25
N PHE A 349 -0.36 24.74 12.44
CA PHE A 349 -0.71 25.93 11.67
C PHE A 349 -0.11 25.94 10.26
N GLU A 350 1.01 25.23 10.05
CA GLU A 350 1.66 25.04 8.75
C GLU A 350 1.24 23.73 8.06
N SER A 351 0.74 22.78 8.85
CA SER A 351 0.27 21.47 8.40
C SER A 351 -1.04 21.56 7.62
N ARG A 352 -1.33 20.49 6.90
CA ARG A 352 -2.55 20.33 6.11
C ARG A 352 -3.31 19.09 6.54
N LEU A 353 -4.61 19.22 6.67
CA LEU A 353 -5.52 18.08 6.65
C LEU A 353 -5.77 17.70 5.20
N LYS A 354 -5.56 16.44 4.80
CA LYS A 354 -5.79 15.98 3.42
C LYS A 354 -6.77 14.84 3.42
N ILE A 355 -7.96 15.04 2.85
CA ILE A 355 -8.93 13.95 2.71
C ILE A 355 -8.77 13.30 1.36
N TYR A 356 -8.48 12.00 1.37
CA TYR A 356 -8.41 11.17 0.19
C TYR A 356 -9.74 10.48 -0.02
N PHE A 357 -10.23 10.53 -1.25
CA PHE A 357 -11.46 9.87 -1.63
C PHE A 357 -11.45 9.48 -3.09
N ARG A 358 -12.29 8.51 -3.44
CA ARG A 358 -12.35 7.93 -4.76
C ARG A 358 -13.72 8.14 -5.37
N SER A 359 -13.73 8.55 -6.64
CA SER A 359 -14.92 8.53 -7.49
C SER A 359 -14.82 7.35 -8.45
N ARG A 360 -15.91 6.59 -8.57
CA ARG A 360 -16.05 5.53 -9.60
C ARG A 360 -16.40 6.11 -10.97
N GLU A 361 -16.84 7.35 -11.01
CA GLU A 361 -17.07 8.06 -12.27
C GLU A 361 -15.74 8.51 -12.86
N THR A 362 -15.50 8.13 -14.11
CA THR A 362 -14.23 8.36 -14.82
C THR A 362 -14.40 9.25 -16.05
N THR A 363 -15.48 10.02 -16.11
CA THR A 363 -15.65 11.06 -17.14
C THR A 363 -14.75 12.26 -16.82
N PHE A 364 -14.25 12.95 -17.84
CA PHE A 364 -13.48 14.17 -17.61
C PHE A 364 -14.34 15.29 -17.02
N ASN A 365 -15.65 15.31 -17.28
CA ASN A 365 -16.57 16.24 -16.61
C ASN A 365 -16.68 15.99 -15.10
N SER A 366 -16.66 14.72 -14.65
CA SER A 366 -16.60 14.40 -13.22
C SER A 366 -15.30 14.92 -12.59
N VAL A 367 -14.17 14.79 -13.30
CA VAL A 367 -12.88 15.37 -12.89
C VAL A 367 -13.00 16.88 -12.71
N VAL A 368 -13.53 17.60 -13.69
CA VAL A 368 -13.74 19.06 -13.60
C VAL A 368 -14.66 19.42 -12.43
N ASN A 369 -15.76 18.70 -12.25
CA ASN A 369 -16.70 18.93 -11.16
C ASN A 369 -16.04 18.77 -9.78
N ILE A 370 -15.24 17.72 -9.57
CA ILE A 370 -14.55 17.49 -8.31
C ILE A 370 -13.43 18.51 -8.08
N MET A 371 -12.60 18.77 -9.10
CA MET A 371 -11.47 19.69 -9.00
C MET A 371 -11.91 21.15 -8.74
N THR A 372 -13.11 21.53 -9.17
CA THR A 372 -13.72 22.84 -8.91
C THR A 372 -14.61 22.86 -7.65
N VAL A 373 -14.74 21.73 -6.96
CA VAL A 373 -15.63 21.55 -5.78
C VAL A 373 -17.06 21.97 -6.15
N GLY A 374 -17.56 21.47 -7.27
CA GLY A 374 -18.88 21.78 -7.83
C GLY A 374 -18.99 23.23 -8.31
N GLY A 375 -17.92 23.78 -8.88
CA GLY A 375 -17.86 25.18 -9.33
C GLY A 375 -17.74 26.22 -8.20
N ARG A 376 -17.55 25.80 -6.95
CA ARG A 376 -17.34 26.71 -5.80
C ARG A 376 -15.98 27.40 -5.86
N ILE A 377 -14.99 26.76 -6.48
CA ILE A 377 -13.67 27.34 -6.75
C ILE A 377 -13.64 27.83 -8.20
N THR A 378 -13.49 29.14 -8.39
CA THR A 378 -13.59 29.79 -9.71
C THR A 378 -12.29 30.48 -10.16
N ASN A 379 -11.14 30.08 -9.58
CA ASN A 379 -9.84 30.66 -9.91
C ASN A 379 -9.47 30.42 -11.40
N PRO A 380 -9.14 31.46 -12.20
CA PRO A 380 -8.72 31.31 -13.60
C PRO A 380 -7.56 30.33 -13.80
N LYS A 381 -6.60 30.31 -12.87
CA LYS A 381 -5.46 29.39 -12.97
C LYS A 381 -5.86 27.92 -12.81
N LEU A 382 -6.86 27.63 -11.98
CA LEU A 382 -7.43 26.28 -11.87
C LEU A 382 -7.97 25.82 -13.22
N TYR A 383 -8.69 26.68 -13.94
CA TYR A 383 -9.22 26.34 -15.27
C TYR A 383 -8.12 26.15 -16.30
N GLN A 384 -7.06 26.95 -16.27
CA GLN A 384 -5.88 26.70 -17.09
C GLN A 384 -5.25 25.34 -16.75
N GLY A 385 -5.12 25.03 -15.47
CA GLY A 385 -4.66 23.73 -15.01
C GLY A 385 -5.55 22.56 -15.46
N LEU A 386 -6.86 22.77 -15.57
CA LEU A 386 -7.79 21.76 -16.10
C LEU A 386 -7.59 21.49 -17.59
N GLU A 387 -7.26 22.52 -18.38
CA GLU A 387 -6.89 22.31 -19.79
C GLU A 387 -5.58 21.52 -19.91
N ASP A 388 -4.58 21.85 -19.10
CA ASP A 388 -3.31 21.09 -19.06
C ASP A 388 -3.54 19.64 -18.58
N LEU A 389 -4.43 19.45 -17.61
CA LEU A 389 -4.85 18.13 -17.15
C LEU A 389 -5.57 17.36 -18.26
N ARG A 390 -6.37 18.01 -19.12
CA ARG A 390 -7.01 17.37 -20.27
C ARG A 390 -5.98 16.85 -21.26
N LEU A 391 -4.94 17.63 -21.54
CA LEU A 391 -3.83 17.21 -22.41
C LEU A 391 -3.13 15.97 -21.83
N LEU A 392 -2.80 15.99 -20.54
CA LEU A 392 -2.17 14.85 -19.87
C LEU A 392 -3.08 13.61 -19.84
N TRP A 393 -4.36 13.79 -19.49
CA TRP A 393 -5.38 12.75 -19.46
C TRP A 393 -5.47 12.03 -20.81
N ASN A 394 -5.57 12.79 -21.90
CA ASN A 394 -5.64 12.23 -23.25
C ASN A 394 -4.36 11.48 -23.62
N ALA A 395 -3.20 12.04 -23.27
CA ALA A 395 -1.90 11.45 -23.56
C ALA A 395 -1.62 10.16 -22.76
N LEU A 396 -2.12 10.05 -21.53
CA LEU A 396 -1.92 8.86 -20.68
C LEU A 396 -2.88 7.71 -21.00
N PHE A 397 -4.10 8.03 -21.42
CA PHE A 397 -5.16 7.04 -21.64
C PHE A 397 -5.48 6.81 -23.12
N ASP A 398 -4.64 7.29 -24.03
CA ASP A 398 -4.77 7.13 -25.49
C ASP A 398 -6.15 7.61 -26.01
N ILE A 399 -6.65 8.74 -25.50
CA ILE A 399 -7.97 9.30 -25.86
C ILE A 399 -7.83 10.35 -26.97
N ASP A 400 -8.70 10.25 -27.98
CA ASP A 400 -8.75 11.24 -29.08
C ASP A 400 -9.17 12.62 -28.55
N ALA A 401 -8.56 13.69 -29.08
CA ALA A 401 -8.86 15.04 -28.65
C ALA A 401 -10.33 15.45 -28.88
N ASN A 402 -11.03 14.81 -29.82
CA ASN A 402 -12.44 15.04 -30.13
C ASN A 402 -13.39 14.18 -29.28
N THR A 403 -12.88 13.26 -28.45
CA THR A 403 -13.70 12.46 -27.55
C THR A 403 -14.43 13.36 -26.55
N SER A 404 -15.73 13.11 -26.36
CA SER A 404 -16.57 13.88 -25.45
C SER A 404 -16.08 13.76 -23.99
N SER A 405 -16.11 14.86 -23.24
CA SER A 405 -15.80 14.87 -21.80
C SER A 405 -16.80 14.07 -20.94
N GLN A 406 -17.92 13.64 -21.52
CA GLN A 406 -18.92 12.77 -20.90
C GLN A 406 -18.62 11.27 -21.10
N GLU A 407 -17.66 10.92 -21.96
CA GLU A 407 -17.27 9.53 -22.15
C GLU A 407 -16.43 9.07 -20.94
N SER A 408 -16.80 7.92 -20.38
CA SER A 408 -16.08 7.29 -19.26
C SER A 408 -14.89 6.49 -19.78
N LEU A 409 -13.85 6.38 -18.95
CA LEU A 409 -12.81 5.37 -19.19
C LEU A 409 -13.43 3.95 -19.14
N PRO A 410 -12.81 2.93 -19.77
CA PRO A 410 -13.30 1.56 -19.75
C PRO A 410 -13.61 1.05 -18.35
N ALA A 411 -14.71 0.33 -18.16
CA ALA A 411 -15.07 -0.17 -16.83
C ALA A 411 -14.03 -1.20 -16.32
N VAL A 412 -13.53 -1.01 -15.10
CA VAL A 412 -12.55 -1.88 -14.45
C VAL A 412 -13.09 -2.34 -13.10
N GLY A 413 -13.24 -3.65 -12.93
CA GLY A 413 -13.76 -4.29 -11.71
C GLY A 413 -12.73 -4.47 -10.59
N HIS A 414 -11.80 -3.52 -10.42
CA HIS A 414 -10.78 -3.56 -9.37
C HIS A 414 -11.12 -2.62 -8.21
N ARG A 415 -10.78 -2.98 -6.96
CA ARG A 415 -11.11 -2.16 -5.77
C ARG A 415 -10.52 -0.75 -5.85
N THR A 416 -9.33 -0.60 -6.41
CA THR A 416 -8.64 0.69 -6.58
C THR A 416 -8.85 1.33 -7.96
N ALA A 417 -9.73 0.78 -8.80
CA ALA A 417 -10.18 1.44 -10.03
C ALA A 417 -11.06 2.66 -9.73
N GLY A 418 -11.26 3.54 -10.71
CA GLY A 418 -11.83 4.87 -10.52
C GLY A 418 -10.75 5.90 -10.20
N ILE A 419 -11.13 7.17 -10.11
CA ILE A 419 -10.20 8.28 -9.92
C ILE A 419 -10.05 8.57 -8.43
N LEU A 420 -8.81 8.60 -7.93
CA LEU A 420 -8.50 9.02 -6.56
C LEU A 420 -8.21 10.51 -6.56
N TYR A 421 -8.71 11.19 -5.53
CA TYR A 421 -8.45 12.60 -5.28
C TYR A 421 -7.95 12.76 -3.86
N ASN A 422 -7.20 13.84 -3.62
CA ASN A 422 -7.12 14.39 -2.29
C ASN A 422 -7.57 15.85 -2.30
N VAL A 423 -8.12 16.31 -1.18
CA VAL A 423 -8.45 17.71 -0.98
C VAL A 423 -7.75 18.19 0.28
N GLU A 424 -6.94 19.23 0.15
CA GLU A 424 -6.14 19.81 1.22
C GLU A 424 -6.87 20.98 1.90
N PHE A 425 -6.81 21.01 3.22
CA PHE A 425 -7.36 22.06 4.08
C PHE A 425 -6.25 22.59 4.99
N ARG A 426 -6.11 23.91 5.03
CA ARG A 426 -5.27 24.62 6.00
C ARG A 426 -6.18 25.43 6.92
N LEU A 427 -5.79 25.57 8.18
CA LEU A 427 -6.55 26.37 9.13
C LEU A 427 -6.61 27.82 8.67
N GLY A 428 -7.81 28.38 8.63
CA GLY A 428 -8.05 29.78 8.26
C GLY A 428 -8.19 30.04 6.76
N GLU A 429 -7.97 29.03 5.90
CA GLU A 429 -8.24 29.16 4.47
C GLU A 429 -9.73 29.02 4.16
N THR A 430 -10.20 29.83 3.22
CA THR A 430 -11.61 29.85 2.80
C THR A 430 -11.93 28.69 1.85
N TYR A 431 -11.00 28.37 0.94
CA TYR A 431 -11.19 27.38 -0.10
C TYR A 431 -10.19 26.25 0.03
N PRO A 432 -10.62 25.00 -0.19
CA PRO A 432 -9.71 23.88 -0.18
C PRO A 432 -8.92 23.80 -1.50
N VAL A 433 -7.85 22.99 -1.51
CA VAL A 433 -7.06 22.72 -2.72
C VAL A 433 -7.26 21.27 -3.14
N ALA A 434 -7.87 21.04 -4.29
CA ALA A 434 -8.09 19.71 -4.84
C ALA A 434 -6.87 19.23 -5.65
N LYS A 435 -6.55 17.94 -5.53
CA LYS A 435 -5.52 17.23 -6.29
C LYS A 435 -6.08 15.92 -6.83
N ILE A 436 -5.65 15.54 -8.03
CA ILE A 436 -6.07 14.32 -8.72
C ILE A 436 -4.91 13.33 -8.83
N TYR A 437 -5.22 12.04 -8.71
CA TYR A 437 -4.33 10.93 -9.01
C TYR A 437 -4.88 10.20 -10.23
N LEU A 438 -4.11 10.21 -11.32
CA LEU A 438 -4.50 9.53 -12.56
C LEU A 438 -4.17 8.02 -12.46
N PRO A 439 -5.16 7.13 -12.49
CA PRO A 439 -4.99 5.69 -12.23
C PRO A 439 -4.39 4.92 -13.42
N VAL A 440 -3.18 5.28 -13.84
CA VAL A 440 -2.52 4.74 -15.04
C VAL A 440 -2.41 3.21 -15.08
N ARG A 441 -2.28 2.55 -13.92
CA ARG A 441 -2.29 1.07 -13.81
C ARG A 441 -3.55 0.42 -14.39
N HIS A 442 -4.70 1.08 -14.25
CA HIS A 442 -6.01 0.53 -14.60
C HIS A 442 -6.45 0.90 -16.00
N TYR A 443 -5.97 2.03 -16.54
CA TYR A 443 -6.52 2.62 -17.76
C TYR A 443 -5.47 2.97 -18.82
N ALA A 444 -4.18 3.01 -18.49
CA ALA A 444 -3.15 3.15 -19.52
C ALA A 444 -2.87 1.81 -20.19
N SER A 445 -2.52 1.84 -21.47
CA SER A 445 -2.29 0.63 -22.27
C SER A 445 -0.99 -0.11 -21.91
N SER A 446 0.03 0.61 -21.42
CA SER A 446 1.32 0.03 -20.99
C SER A 446 2.20 1.06 -20.28
N ASP A 447 3.22 0.62 -19.53
CA ASP A 447 4.26 1.49 -18.96
C ASP A 447 4.96 2.35 -20.02
N ALA A 448 5.16 1.80 -21.22
CA ALA A 448 5.73 2.53 -22.33
C ALA A 448 4.80 3.65 -22.82
N ALA A 449 3.48 3.44 -22.81
CA ALA A 449 2.50 4.49 -23.13
C ALA A 449 2.49 5.58 -22.06
N ILE A 450 2.54 5.22 -20.78
CA ILE A 450 2.63 6.17 -19.66
C ILE A 450 3.87 7.06 -19.82
N ILE A 451 5.05 6.46 -20.04
CA ILE A 451 6.30 7.20 -20.24
C ILE A 451 6.21 8.15 -21.44
N ARG A 452 5.61 7.72 -22.55
CA ARG A 452 5.41 8.57 -23.73
C ARG A 452 4.46 9.73 -23.42
N GLY A 453 3.33 9.47 -22.77
CA GLY A 453 2.34 10.48 -22.40
C GLY A 453 2.92 11.55 -21.46
N LEU A 454 3.66 11.13 -20.42
CA LEU A 454 4.41 12.04 -19.55
C LEU A 454 5.42 12.86 -20.34
N ASN A 455 6.20 12.22 -21.22
CA ASN A 455 7.21 12.93 -22.00
C ASN A 455 6.58 14.00 -22.91
N LEU A 456 5.46 13.68 -23.59
CA LEU A 456 4.72 14.65 -24.41
C LEU A 456 4.24 15.83 -23.57
N TYR A 457 3.66 15.56 -22.40
CA TYR A 457 3.22 16.58 -21.47
C TYR A 457 4.38 17.50 -21.03
N PHE A 458 5.48 16.94 -20.52
CA PHE A 458 6.62 17.75 -20.07
C PHE A 458 7.30 18.51 -21.21
N GLN A 459 7.32 17.97 -22.43
CA GLN A 459 7.82 18.70 -23.61
C GLN A 459 6.93 19.89 -23.96
N HIS A 460 5.60 19.71 -23.94
CA HIS A 460 4.63 20.79 -24.17
C HIS A 460 4.84 21.96 -23.20
N HIS A 461 5.13 21.66 -21.94
CA HIS A 461 5.38 22.67 -20.90
C HIS A 461 6.84 23.11 -20.77
N GLN A 462 7.74 22.67 -21.64
CA GLN A 462 9.18 22.97 -21.59
C GLN A 462 9.86 22.52 -20.27
N ARG A 463 9.32 21.50 -19.61
CA ARG A 463 9.75 20.94 -18.32
C ARG A 463 10.40 19.55 -18.44
N GLY A 464 10.82 19.17 -19.64
CA GLY A 464 11.34 17.83 -19.96
C GLY A 464 12.77 17.53 -19.49
N LYS A 465 13.44 18.44 -18.76
CA LYS A 465 14.86 18.32 -18.38
C LYS A 465 15.21 16.97 -17.72
N TYR A 466 14.38 16.53 -16.77
CA TYR A 466 14.62 15.32 -15.97
C TYR A 466 14.02 14.04 -16.57
N MET A 467 13.25 14.15 -17.67
CA MET A 467 12.64 12.99 -18.33
C MET A 467 13.66 11.92 -18.78
N PRO A 468 14.82 12.26 -19.36
CA PRO A 468 15.79 11.24 -19.76
C PRO A 468 16.26 10.36 -18.59
N ASN A 469 16.54 10.96 -17.42
CA ASN A 469 16.97 10.23 -16.22
C ASN A 469 15.84 9.38 -15.67
N TYR A 470 14.61 9.91 -15.61
CA TYR A 470 13.43 9.15 -15.22
C TYR A 470 13.22 7.92 -16.13
N VAL A 471 13.29 8.09 -17.46
CA VAL A 471 13.15 6.98 -18.40
C VAL A 471 14.24 5.92 -18.20
N LYS A 472 15.49 6.34 -17.94
CA LYS A 472 16.59 5.42 -17.62
C LYS A 472 16.31 4.64 -16.34
N ALA A 473 15.88 5.31 -15.27
CA ALA A 473 15.51 4.69 -14.00
C ALA A 473 14.35 3.71 -14.15
N MET A 474 13.26 4.13 -14.81
CA MET A 474 12.10 3.26 -15.04
C MET A 474 12.45 2.04 -15.87
N ARG A 475 13.26 2.18 -16.94
CA ARG A 475 13.72 1.02 -17.71
C ARG A 475 14.50 0.03 -16.87
N LYS A 476 15.25 0.47 -15.86
CA LYS A 476 15.98 -0.43 -14.94
C LYS A 476 15.02 -1.13 -13.98
N LEU A 477 14.14 -0.35 -13.35
CA LEU A 477 13.19 -0.85 -12.34
C LEU A 477 12.10 -1.74 -12.95
N LEU A 478 11.73 -1.52 -14.21
CA LEU A 478 10.68 -2.26 -14.90
C LEU A 478 11.22 -3.38 -15.80
N ASN A 479 12.54 -3.57 -15.91
CA ASN A 479 13.11 -4.55 -16.85
C ASN A 479 12.80 -6.00 -16.41
N PRO A 480 12.12 -6.81 -17.24
CA PRO A 480 11.86 -8.20 -16.90
C PRO A 480 13.08 -9.13 -17.03
N TRP A 481 14.22 -8.67 -17.59
CA TRP A 481 15.35 -9.55 -17.99
C TRP A 481 16.63 -9.44 -17.16
N LYS A 482 16.72 -8.59 -16.13
CA LYS A 482 17.80 -8.71 -15.13
C LYS A 482 17.23 -9.43 -13.90
N GLN A 483 17.76 -10.64 -13.67
CA GLN A 483 17.41 -11.55 -12.58
C GLN A 483 17.21 -10.84 -11.24
N LEU A 484 15.97 -10.75 -10.80
CA LEU A 484 15.57 -10.85 -9.39
C LEU A 484 14.17 -11.46 -9.39
N ARG A 485 14.05 -12.69 -8.88
CA ARG A 485 12.76 -13.29 -8.55
C ARG A 485 12.17 -12.57 -7.33
N ALA A 486 11.79 -11.31 -7.45
CA ALA A 486 10.87 -10.67 -6.55
C ALA A 486 10.42 -9.34 -7.15
N PHE A 487 9.25 -9.39 -7.79
CA PHE A 487 8.24 -8.34 -7.82
C PHE A 487 8.73 -6.95 -7.41
N ILE A 488 9.26 -6.17 -8.34
CA ILE A 488 9.22 -4.72 -8.18
C ILE A 488 7.74 -4.37 -8.35
N PRO A 489 7.06 -3.80 -7.35
CA PRO A 489 5.70 -3.37 -7.55
C PRO A 489 5.73 -2.37 -8.70
N THR A 490 4.77 -2.52 -9.59
CA THR A 490 4.40 -1.57 -10.65
C THR A 490 4.01 -0.18 -10.08
N SER A 491 4.34 0.08 -8.81
CA SER A 491 4.13 1.29 -8.02
C SER A 491 5.21 2.35 -8.19
N ALA A 492 6.38 2.03 -8.76
CA ALA A 492 7.39 3.05 -9.08
C ALA A 492 6.91 4.12 -10.09
N VAL A 493 5.76 3.88 -10.74
CA VAL A 493 5.08 4.79 -11.68
C VAL A 493 3.72 5.28 -11.14
N GLN A 494 3.33 4.90 -9.91
CA GLN A 494 1.94 5.04 -9.45
C GLN A 494 1.50 6.45 -9.04
N SER A 495 2.42 7.41 -9.00
CA SER A 495 2.01 8.79 -8.78
C SER A 495 2.99 9.76 -9.44
N GLY A 496 2.74 10.06 -10.72
CA GLY A 496 2.97 11.42 -11.19
C GLY A 496 2.03 12.34 -10.42
N GLN A 497 2.32 12.61 -9.14
CA GLN A 497 1.66 13.69 -8.43
C GLN A 497 2.11 14.97 -9.11
N MET A 498 1.25 15.59 -9.91
CA MET A 498 1.41 17.01 -10.20
C MET A 498 0.79 17.75 -9.03
N GLU A 499 1.62 18.08 -8.05
CA GLU A 499 1.17 18.72 -6.83
C GLU A 499 0.77 20.18 -6.98
N HIS A 500 1.05 20.78 -8.13
CA HIS A 500 0.60 22.13 -8.42
C HIS A 500 0.28 22.27 -9.90
N LEU A 501 -1.00 22.15 -10.22
CA LEU A 501 -1.59 22.96 -11.28
C LEU A 501 -2.14 24.19 -10.55
N GLU A 502 -1.24 25.14 -10.29
CA GLU A 502 -1.56 26.37 -9.55
C GLU A 502 -2.02 27.49 -10.45
#